data_AF-A0A5C8T952-F1
#
_entry.id   AF-A0A5C8T952-F1
#
_cell.length_a   1.000
_cell.length_b   1.000
_cell.length_c   1.000
_cell.angle_alpha   90.00
_cell.angle_beta   90.00
_cell.angle_gamma   90.00
#
_symmetry.space_group_name_H-M   'P 1'
#
loop_
_entity.id
_entity.type
_entity.pdbx_description
1 polymer ?
#
loop_
_entity_poly.entity_id
_entity_poly.type
_entity_poly.pdbx_seq_one_letter_code
_entity_poly.pdbx_strand_id
1 'polypeptide(L)'
;MRTLLPVLALTILAAGSGTARAQSCDTLIDKVTAATAAKVTERRSDYASFADGPDMTLSLACGSPVLSSVGAQYRGASPPEVYFETFGRAGHAVTGIDAATITEAAHKAQAASVRLRHSNVDLGGARITCSAMVSPDKGPLTLCAVIEHSDRS
;
A
#
# COMPACT_ATOMS: atom_id res chain seq x y z
N MET A 1 -47.61 42.04 -36.65
CA MET A 1 -46.26 42.17 -36.05
C MET A 1 -46.00 40.92 -35.22
N ARG A 2 -44.92 40.19 -35.54
CA ARG A 2 -44.49 38.94 -34.91
C ARG A 2 -43.64 39.26 -33.67
N THR A 3 -43.93 38.64 -32.54
CA THR A 3 -43.01 38.59 -31.39
C THR A 3 -42.70 37.13 -31.07
N LEU A 4 -41.47 36.73 -31.41
CA LEU A 4 -40.88 35.42 -31.13
C LEU A 4 -40.41 35.37 -29.67
N LEU A 5 -40.85 34.36 -28.91
CA LEU A 5 -40.24 33.96 -27.65
C LEU A 5 -38.89 33.26 -27.91
N PRO A 6 -37.81 33.56 -27.15
CA PRO A 6 -36.60 32.76 -27.21
C PRO A 6 -36.73 31.57 -26.24
N VAL A 7 -36.72 30.35 -26.79
CA VAL A 7 -36.57 29.12 -26.01
C VAL A 7 -35.08 28.98 -25.67
N LEU A 8 -34.74 29.20 -24.40
CA LEU A 8 -33.40 28.99 -23.86
C LEU A 8 -33.14 27.48 -23.80
N ALA A 9 -32.22 26.98 -24.65
CA ALA A 9 -31.77 25.60 -24.63
C ALA A 9 -30.88 25.35 -23.40
N LEU A 10 -31.39 24.58 -22.45
CA LEU A 10 -30.64 24.12 -21.27
C LEU A 10 -29.80 22.90 -21.68
N THR A 11 -28.55 23.12 -22.07
CA THR A 11 -27.56 22.06 -22.29
C THR A 11 -27.14 21.46 -20.94
N ILE A 12 -27.70 20.30 -20.61
CA ILE A 12 -27.31 19.51 -19.44
C ILE A 12 -25.91 18.96 -19.70
N LEU A 13 -24.89 19.54 -19.04
CA LEU A 13 -23.57 18.92 -18.90
C LEU A 13 -23.73 17.66 -18.06
N ALA A 14 -23.78 16.51 -18.73
CA ALA A 14 -23.54 15.21 -18.08
C ALA A 14 -22.06 15.14 -17.70
N ALA A 15 -21.70 15.78 -16.59
CA ALA A 15 -20.45 15.51 -15.91
C ALA A 15 -20.52 14.05 -15.45
N GLY A 16 -19.80 13.19 -16.16
CA GLY A 16 -19.57 11.81 -15.75
C GLY A 16 -18.89 11.81 -14.39
N SER A 17 -19.67 11.64 -13.33
CA SER A 17 -19.17 11.28 -12.01
C SER A 17 -18.55 9.89 -12.14
N GLY A 18 -17.29 9.84 -12.56
CA GLY A 18 -16.45 8.67 -12.41
C GLY A 18 -16.34 8.39 -10.92
N THR A 19 -17.27 7.59 -10.41
CA THR A 19 -17.16 7.01 -9.08
C THR A 19 -15.90 6.16 -9.14
N ALA A 20 -14.81 6.66 -8.55
CA ALA A 20 -13.67 5.84 -8.20
C ALA A 20 -14.23 4.75 -7.28
N ARG A 21 -14.60 3.62 -7.87
CA ARG A 21 -15.10 2.48 -7.11
C ARG A 21 -13.95 2.05 -6.22
N ALA A 22 -14.13 2.19 -4.91
CA ALA A 22 -13.25 1.58 -3.94
C ALA A 22 -13.02 0.14 -4.38
N GLN A 23 -11.78 -0.18 -4.72
CA GLN A 23 -11.42 -1.49 -5.22
C GLN A 23 -11.73 -2.50 -4.12
N SER A 24 -12.43 -3.60 -4.45
CA SER A 24 -12.77 -4.60 -3.42
C SER A 24 -11.48 -5.15 -2.83
N CYS A 25 -11.50 -5.48 -1.53
CA CYS A 25 -10.33 -6.05 -0.86
C CYS A 25 -9.83 -7.31 -1.59
N ASP A 26 -10.74 -8.14 -2.09
CA ASP A 26 -10.38 -9.32 -2.90
C ASP A 26 -9.55 -8.97 -4.13
N THR A 27 -9.87 -7.87 -4.82
CA THR A 27 -9.09 -7.43 -5.97
C THR A 27 -7.68 -7.00 -5.56
N LEU A 28 -7.53 -6.33 -4.41
CA LEU A 28 -6.21 -5.95 -3.89
C LEU A 28 -5.41 -7.18 -3.45
N ILE A 29 -6.06 -8.17 -2.82
CA ILE A 29 -5.42 -9.42 -2.44
C ILE A 29 -4.89 -10.14 -3.69
N ASP A 30 -5.70 -10.26 -4.74
CA ASP A 30 -5.31 -10.94 -5.96
C ASP A 30 -4.14 -10.23 -6.67
N LYS A 31 -4.14 -8.89 -6.68
CA LYS A 31 -3.01 -8.08 -7.18
C LYS A 31 -1.73 -8.33 -6.38
N VAL A 32 -1.80 -8.32 -5.05
CA VAL A 32 -0.63 -8.56 -4.19
C VAL A 32 -0.11 -9.99 -4.40
N THR A 33 -0.99 -10.99 -4.47
CA THR A 33 -0.60 -12.38 -4.77
C THR A 33 0.08 -12.50 -6.13
N ALA A 34 -0.47 -11.88 -7.18
CA ALA A 34 0.13 -11.91 -8.52
C ALA A 34 1.50 -11.22 -8.57
N ALA A 35 1.67 -10.10 -7.86
CA ALA A 35 2.91 -9.32 -7.85
C ALA A 35 4.04 -9.96 -7.02
N THR A 36 3.69 -10.76 -6.00
CA THR A 36 4.66 -11.27 -5.02
C THR A 36 4.86 -12.77 -5.06
N ALA A 37 3.91 -13.51 -5.64
CA ALA A 37 3.78 -14.96 -5.48
C ALA A 37 3.62 -15.43 -4.01
N ALA A 38 3.37 -14.52 -3.07
CA ALA A 38 3.17 -14.85 -1.66
C ALA A 38 1.86 -15.61 -1.45
N LYS A 39 1.88 -16.61 -0.57
CA LYS A 39 0.72 -17.46 -0.28
C LYS A 39 -0.19 -16.78 0.72
N VAL A 40 -1.47 -16.59 0.38
CA VAL A 40 -2.48 -16.10 1.33
C VAL A 40 -2.61 -17.09 2.49
N THR A 41 -2.46 -16.61 3.72
CA THR A 41 -2.61 -17.38 4.96
C THR A 41 -3.86 -17.02 5.74
N GLU A 42 -4.35 -15.79 5.57
CA GLU A 42 -5.58 -15.30 6.18
C GLU A 42 -6.27 -14.32 5.23
N ARG A 43 -7.60 -14.39 5.14
CA ARG A 43 -8.42 -13.48 4.34
C ARG A 43 -9.63 -13.06 5.16
N ARG A 44 -9.84 -11.76 5.27
CA ARG A 44 -10.99 -11.10 5.89
C ARG A 44 -11.52 -10.02 4.95
N SER A 45 -12.67 -9.43 5.29
CA SER A 45 -13.35 -8.41 4.46
C SER A 45 -12.51 -7.16 4.18
N ASP A 46 -11.59 -6.82 5.08
CA ASP A 46 -10.79 -5.59 5.09
C ASP A 46 -9.28 -5.86 5.24
N TYR A 47 -8.87 -7.14 5.27
CA TYR A 47 -7.52 -7.53 5.64
C TYR A 47 -7.11 -8.85 5.02
N ALA A 48 -5.83 -9.00 4.71
CA ALA A 48 -5.23 -10.28 4.40
C ALA A 48 -3.80 -10.41 4.95
N SER A 49 -3.43 -11.63 5.33
CA SER A 49 -2.05 -12.02 5.63
C SER A 49 -1.53 -12.93 4.52
N PHE A 50 -0.24 -12.81 4.21
CA PHE A 50 0.47 -13.67 3.28
C PHE A 50 1.76 -14.18 3.90
N ALA A 51 2.17 -15.38 3.52
CA ALA A 51 3.49 -15.91 3.82
C ALA A 51 4.36 -15.91 2.56
N ASP A 52 5.59 -15.44 2.71
CA ASP A 52 6.65 -15.53 1.71
C ASP A 52 7.86 -16.25 2.34
N GLY A 53 7.85 -17.58 2.30
CA GLY A 53 8.82 -18.41 3.01
C GLY A 53 8.62 -18.45 4.55
N PRO A 54 9.62 -18.96 5.30
CA PRO A 54 9.49 -19.23 6.74
C PRO A 54 9.68 -18.00 7.64
N ASP A 55 10.30 -16.94 7.12
CA ASP A 55 10.75 -15.79 7.90
C ASP A 55 10.11 -14.47 7.49
N MET A 56 9.33 -14.45 6.40
CA MET A 56 8.67 -13.25 5.91
C MET A 56 7.16 -13.42 5.82
N THR A 57 6.45 -12.42 6.32
CA THR A 57 5.00 -12.27 6.14
C THR A 57 4.69 -10.92 5.55
N LEU A 58 3.65 -10.88 4.73
CA LEU A 58 3.03 -9.64 4.28
C LEU A 58 1.66 -9.48 4.93
N SER A 59 1.26 -8.23 5.14
CA SER A 59 -0.08 -7.88 5.63
C SER A 59 -0.66 -6.80 4.74
N LEU A 60 -1.87 -7.00 4.25
CA LEU A 60 -2.62 -6.01 3.47
C LEU A 60 -3.80 -5.53 4.32
N ALA A 61 -3.89 -4.22 4.53
CA ALA A 61 -5.10 -3.57 5.00
C ALA A 61 -5.78 -2.90 3.80
N CYS A 62 -6.99 -3.35 3.49
CA CYS A 62 -7.80 -2.86 2.38
C CYS A 62 -8.64 -1.68 2.87
N GLY A 63 -8.12 -0.47 2.73
CA GLY A 63 -8.81 0.74 3.15
C GLY A 63 -10.02 0.99 2.24
N SER A 64 -11.22 0.64 2.67
CA SER A 64 -12.44 1.18 2.07
C SER A 64 -13.37 1.66 3.18
N PRO A 65 -13.60 2.98 3.33
CA PRO A 65 -13.20 4.11 2.46
C PRO A 65 -11.81 4.71 2.78
N VAL A 66 -11.00 4.02 3.57
CA VAL A 66 -9.68 4.50 4.06
C VAL A 66 -8.59 4.31 3.00
N LEU A 67 -7.36 4.74 3.27
CA LEU A 67 -6.19 4.47 2.45
C LEU A 67 -5.72 3.02 2.65
N SER A 68 -5.35 2.33 1.57
CA SER A 68 -4.84 0.97 1.67
C SER A 68 -3.38 0.98 2.12
N SER A 69 -2.93 -0.10 2.75
CA SER A 69 -1.54 -0.26 3.13
C SER A 69 -1.09 -1.69 3.01
N VAL A 70 0.20 -1.86 2.70
CA VAL A 70 0.84 -3.17 2.78
C VAL A 70 2.06 -3.09 3.69
N GLY A 71 2.17 -4.07 4.58
CA GLY A 71 3.28 -4.27 5.49
C GLY A 71 4.04 -5.53 5.14
N ALA A 72 5.33 -5.54 5.47
CA ALA A 72 6.21 -6.69 5.42
C ALA A 72 6.91 -6.84 6.77
N GLN A 73 6.87 -8.04 7.34
CA GLN A 73 7.61 -8.41 8.55
C GLN A 73 8.65 -9.47 8.20
N TYR A 74 9.87 -9.28 8.68
CA TYR A 74 10.95 -10.26 8.59
C TYR A 74 11.43 -10.67 9.98
N ARG A 75 11.65 -11.97 10.19
CA ARG A 75 12.29 -12.51 11.38
C ARG A 75 13.80 -12.30 11.30
N GLY A 76 14.24 -11.13 11.74
CA GLY A 76 15.65 -10.77 11.88
C GLY A 76 15.87 -9.26 11.87
N ALA A 77 17.06 -8.83 12.31
CA ALA A 77 17.47 -7.43 12.31
C ALA A 77 17.94 -6.91 10.93
N SER A 78 18.29 -7.82 10.03
CA SER A 78 18.83 -7.50 8.71
C SER A 78 18.11 -8.36 7.66
N PRO A 79 17.04 -7.85 7.04
CA PRO A 79 16.35 -8.55 5.97
C PRO A 79 17.25 -8.72 4.73
N PRO A 80 17.11 -9.83 3.97
CA PRO A 80 17.77 -10.00 2.68
C PRO A 80 17.15 -9.10 1.60
N GLU A 81 17.82 -8.91 0.46
CA GLU A 81 17.33 -8.06 -0.64
C GLU A 81 15.92 -8.45 -1.11
N VAL A 82 15.65 -9.77 -1.20
CA VAL A 82 14.34 -10.30 -1.61
C VAL A 82 13.18 -9.78 -0.74
N TYR A 83 13.43 -9.44 0.54
CA TYR A 83 12.43 -8.80 1.39
C TYR A 83 12.02 -7.44 0.84
N PHE A 84 12.99 -6.61 0.46
CA PHE A 84 12.75 -5.27 -0.05
C PHE A 84 12.14 -5.31 -1.44
N GLU A 85 12.60 -6.21 -2.31
CA GLU A 85 12.02 -6.39 -3.65
C GLU A 85 10.57 -6.87 -3.59
N THR A 86 10.25 -7.88 -2.75
CA THR A 86 8.88 -8.37 -2.56
C THR A 86 8.01 -7.26 -1.97
N PHE A 87 8.50 -6.53 -0.95
CA PHE A 87 7.80 -5.40 -0.37
C PHE A 87 7.54 -4.30 -1.40
N GLY A 88 8.50 -3.98 -2.26
CA GLY A 88 8.37 -3.03 -3.36
C GLY A 88 7.29 -3.42 -4.36
N ARG A 89 7.27 -4.69 -4.80
CA ARG A 89 6.22 -5.22 -5.71
C ARG A 89 4.84 -5.19 -5.06
N ALA A 90 4.74 -5.56 -3.78
CA ALA A 90 3.48 -5.50 -3.04
C ALA A 90 2.99 -4.06 -2.90
N GLY A 91 3.89 -3.13 -2.57
CA GLY A 91 3.60 -1.71 -2.45
C GLY A 91 3.13 -1.10 -3.76
N HIS A 92 3.77 -1.45 -4.88
CA HIS A 92 3.35 -1.03 -6.20
C HIS A 92 1.94 -1.52 -6.53
N ALA A 93 1.63 -2.77 -6.21
CA ALA A 93 0.31 -3.37 -6.48
C ALA A 93 -0.83 -2.62 -5.77
N VAL A 94 -0.55 -2.03 -4.60
CA VAL A 94 -1.52 -1.26 -3.80
C VAL A 94 -1.54 0.21 -4.20
N THR A 95 -0.38 0.86 -4.27
CA THR A 95 -0.25 2.33 -4.38
C THR A 95 -0.06 2.84 -5.81
N GLY A 96 0.34 1.97 -6.74
CA GLY A 96 0.75 2.36 -8.10
C GLY A 96 2.12 3.02 -8.20
N ILE A 97 2.78 3.38 -7.09
CA ILE A 97 4.14 3.94 -7.10
C ILE A 97 5.12 2.89 -7.61
N ASP A 98 6.13 3.30 -8.37
CA ASP A 98 7.14 2.40 -8.93
C ASP A 98 7.80 1.51 -7.86
N ALA A 99 7.92 0.21 -8.15
CA ALA A 99 8.38 -0.79 -7.19
C ALA A 99 9.84 -0.55 -6.76
N ALA A 100 10.71 -0.10 -7.67
CA ALA A 100 12.11 0.20 -7.35
C ALA A 100 12.20 1.42 -6.44
N THR A 101 11.36 2.43 -6.66
CA THR A 101 11.24 3.61 -5.79
C THR A 101 10.82 3.23 -4.37
N ILE A 102 9.84 2.34 -4.22
CA ILE A 102 9.42 1.82 -2.91
C ILE A 102 10.55 1.02 -2.25
N THR A 103 11.23 0.17 -3.02
CA THR A 103 12.36 -0.65 -2.57
C THR A 103 13.49 0.21 -2.01
N GLU A 104 13.91 1.24 -2.74
CA GLU A 104 14.95 2.17 -2.28
C GLU A 104 14.55 2.93 -1.02
N ALA A 105 13.31 3.41 -0.94
CA ALA A 105 12.84 4.13 0.23
C ALA A 105 12.71 3.21 1.45
N ALA A 106 12.36 1.94 1.25
CA ALA A 106 12.37 0.92 2.29
C ALA A 106 13.78 0.64 2.82
N HIS A 107 14.79 0.54 1.95
CA HIS A 107 16.19 0.44 2.34
C HIS A 107 16.62 1.64 3.20
N LYS A 108 16.32 2.86 2.75
CA LYS A 108 16.65 4.10 3.48
C LYS A 108 15.98 4.12 4.85
N ALA A 109 14.68 3.82 4.91
CA ALA A 109 13.91 3.78 6.15
C ALA A 109 14.41 2.68 7.10
N GLN A 110 14.71 1.48 6.61
CA GLN A 110 15.19 0.37 7.42
C GLN A 110 16.59 0.67 7.99
N ALA A 111 17.51 1.19 7.19
CA ALA A 111 18.85 1.54 7.64
C ALA A 111 18.83 2.60 8.75
N ALA A 112 17.89 3.56 8.68
CA ALA A 112 17.68 4.54 9.73
C ALA A 112 16.97 3.95 10.97
N SER A 113 15.99 3.07 10.78
CA SER A 113 15.22 2.47 11.89
C SER A 113 16.07 1.59 12.80
N VAL A 114 17.15 0.97 12.29
CA VAL A 114 18.11 0.23 13.12
C VAL A 114 18.71 1.10 14.25
N ARG A 115 18.88 2.41 14.00
CA ARG A 115 19.43 3.36 15.00
C ARG A 115 18.33 4.06 15.80
N LEU A 116 17.22 4.38 15.14
CA LEU A 116 16.16 5.22 15.70
C LEU A 116 14.96 4.42 16.24
N ARG A 117 15.01 3.09 16.16
CA ARG A 117 13.90 2.12 16.34
C ARG A 117 12.79 2.24 15.31
N HIS A 118 12.48 3.45 14.85
CA HIS A 118 11.49 3.75 13.83
C HIS A 118 12.03 4.83 12.87
N SER A 119 11.66 4.74 11.60
CA SER A 119 11.99 5.76 10.59
C SER A 119 10.92 5.77 9.49
N ASN A 120 10.88 6.85 8.71
CA ASN A 120 9.96 7.00 7.60
C ASN A 120 10.61 7.73 6.41
N VAL A 121 10.05 7.50 5.22
CA VAL A 121 10.39 8.19 3.96
C VAL A 121 9.08 8.47 3.22
N ASP A 122 8.87 9.71 2.81
CA ASP A 122 7.70 10.13 2.05
C ASP A 122 7.95 10.00 0.54
N LEU A 123 6.96 9.49 -0.21
CA LEU A 123 7.07 9.19 -1.64
C LEU A 123 6.06 9.94 -2.53
N GLY A 124 5.34 10.94 -2.01
CA GLY A 124 4.35 11.70 -2.79
C GLY A 124 3.18 10.81 -3.23
N GLY A 125 2.29 10.55 -2.29
CA GLY A 125 1.11 9.67 -2.44
C GLY A 125 1.10 8.51 -1.44
N ALA A 126 2.26 8.22 -0.84
CA ALA A 126 2.40 7.25 0.23
C ALA A 126 3.57 7.60 1.15
N ARG A 127 3.54 7.01 2.35
CA ARG A 127 4.64 7.03 3.31
C ARG A 127 5.13 5.62 3.54
N ILE A 128 6.45 5.42 3.44
CA ILE A 128 7.11 4.21 3.95
C ILE A 128 7.48 4.45 5.40
N THR A 129 7.17 3.50 6.25
CA THR A 129 7.60 3.45 7.65
C THR A 129 8.33 2.13 7.88
N CYS A 130 9.45 2.16 8.60
CA CYS A 130 10.15 0.95 9.00
C CYS A 130 10.50 1.00 10.49
N SER A 131 10.51 -0.17 11.12
CA SER A 131 10.79 -0.37 12.53
C SER A 131 11.74 -1.56 12.71
N ALA A 132 12.72 -1.41 13.60
CA ALA A 132 13.58 -2.50 14.05
C ALA A 132 13.32 -2.72 15.54
N MET A 133 12.89 -3.92 15.92
CA MET A 133 12.51 -4.23 17.30
C MET A 133 12.98 -5.63 17.71
N VAL A 134 12.96 -5.90 19.01
CA VAL A 134 13.17 -7.24 19.56
C VAL A 134 11.89 -7.65 20.27
N SER A 135 11.23 -8.68 19.74
CA SER A 135 10.08 -9.31 20.38
C SER A 135 10.57 -10.29 21.46
N PRO A 136 9.94 -10.33 22.65
CA PRO A 136 10.29 -11.29 23.70
C PRO A 136 10.25 -12.74 23.22
N ASP A 137 9.26 -13.08 22.39
CA ASP A 137 9.02 -14.47 21.96
C ASP A 137 9.64 -14.80 20.60
N LYS A 138 9.77 -13.79 19.73
CA LYS A 138 10.19 -13.99 18.33
C LYS A 138 11.60 -13.52 18.02
N GLY A 139 12.28 -12.89 18.99
CA GLY A 139 13.60 -12.30 18.79
C GLY A 139 13.56 -11.05 17.92
N PRO A 140 14.68 -10.71 17.23
CA PRO A 140 14.75 -9.53 16.37
C PRO A 140 13.74 -9.58 15.22
N LEU A 141 13.06 -8.47 14.98
CA LEU A 141 12.10 -8.29 13.90
C LEU A 141 12.39 -6.98 13.15
N THR A 142 12.25 -7.04 11.83
CA THR A 142 12.18 -5.85 10.98
C THR A 142 10.79 -5.76 10.39
N LEU A 143 10.16 -4.59 10.48
CA LEU A 143 8.84 -4.34 9.95
C LEU A 143 8.89 -3.10 9.07
N CYS A 144 8.38 -3.17 7.85
CA CYS A 144 8.18 -2.02 6.98
C CYS A 144 6.74 -1.99 6.50
N ALA A 145 6.18 -0.81 6.30
CA ALA A 145 4.85 -0.62 5.75
C ALA A 145 4.83 0.56 4.81
N VAL A 146 4.17 0.41 3.67
CA VAL A 146 3.82 1.51 2.76
C VAL A 146 2.34 1.76 2.94
N ILE A 147 2.03 3.00 3.33
CA ILE A 147 0.69 3.44 3.67
C ILE A 147 0.36 4.53 2.68
N GLU A 148 -0.66 4.33 1.86
CA GLU A 148 -1.17 5.41 1.01
C GLU A 148 -1.52 6.61 1.89
N HIS A 149 -1.31 7.81 1.39
CA HIS A 149 -1.81 9.03 2.02
C HIS A 149 -2.62 9.81 0.98
N SER A 150 -3.72 10.44 1.37
CA SER A 150 -4.42 11.35 0.47
C SER A 150 -3.79 12.73 0.63
N ASP A 151 -3.22 13.28 -0.46
CA ASP A 151 -2.86 14.71 -0.57
C ASP A 151 -4.10 15.62 -0.58
N ARG A 152 -5.22 15.18 -0.02
CA ARG A 152 -6.49 15.90 -0.01
C ARG A 152 -6.44 16.95 1.11
N SER A 153 -5.65 18.00 0.88
CA SER A 153 -5.84 19.33 1.48
C SER A 153 -6.96 20.07 0.78
#